data_AF-A0A411WK75-F1
#
_entry.id   AF-A0A411WK75-F1
#
_cell.length_a   1.000
_cell.length_b   1.000
_cell.length_c   1.000
_cell.angle_alpha   90.00
_cell.angle_beta   90.00
_cell.angle_gamma   90.00
#
_symmetry.space_group_name_H-M   'P 1'
#
loop_
_entity.id
_entity.type
_entity.pdbx_description
1 polymer ?
#
loop_
_entity_poly.entity_id
_entity_poly.type
_entity_poly.pdbx_seq_one_letter_code
_entity_poly.pdbx_strand_id
1 'polypeptide(L)'
;MYKKYFPACDVNGPIEPPVSFGHLGIQGAVPIKCANCPKLFEGECTRHTEIVGDYLYLDHGPCGIDGPSDPVIYENAFIQSKVTVPRKCSDCRFLSVAPIWGFQCNQDADKWGDFKRGLDWGTWRPDFIYLQLPQPKITTKILSLAVFENDLPAFIREYRRVNPGLTIQEAKADFTVLRKRIDNVF
;
A
#
# COMPACT_ATOMS: atom_id res chain seq x y z
N MET A 1 -1.57 6.11 -2.95
CA MET A 1 -1.81 6.07 -1.49
C MET A 1 -2.59 4.84 -1.07
N TYR A 2 -3.59 4.34 -1.80
CA TYR A 2 -4.10 2.98 -1.55
C TYR A 2 -3.02 1.88 -1.62
N LYS A 3 -1.92 2.09 -2.37
CA LYS A 3 -0.84 1.10 -2.52
C LYS A 3 -0.26 0.57 -1.20
N LYS A 4 -0.26 1.37 -0.13
CA LYS A 4 0.22 0.95 1.21
C LYS A 4 -0.80 0.07 1.98
N TYR A 5 -1.95 -0.19 1.38
CA TYR A 5 -3.10 -0.87 1.99
C TYR A 5 -3.46 -2.17 1.29
N PHE A 6 -2.93 -2.39 0.08
CA PHE A 6 -3.22 -3.55 -0.73
C PHE A 6 -1.94 -4.30 -1.08
N PRO A 7 -1.95 -5.64 -0.99
CA PRO A 7 -3.07 -6.50 -0.55
C PRO A 7 -3.44 -6.35 0.95
N ALA A 8 -4.65 -6.75 1.35
CA ALA A 8 -5.06 -6.78 2.76
C ALA A 8 -4.32 -7.88 3.53
N CYS A 9 -4.11 -7.73 4.84
CA CYS A 9 -3.36 -8.69 5.66
C CYS A 9 -4.08 -10.05 5.74
N ASP A 10 -3.35 -11.12 5.46
CA ASP A 10 -3.80 -12.52 5.53
C ASP A 10 -3.46 -13.20 6.87
N VAL A 11 -2.69 -12.51 7.73
CA VAL A 11 -2.34 -13.01 9.07
C VAL A 11 -3.53 -12.85 10.01
N ASN A 12 -4.15 -13.99 10.31
CA ASN A 12 -5.17 -14.11 11.33
C ASN A 12 -4.57 -13.99 12.73
N GLY A 13 -5.29 -13.33 13.64
CA GLY A 13 -4.88 -13.22 15.03
C GLY A 13 -5.50 -12.00 15.71
N PRO A 14 -5.38 -11.91 17.04
CA PRO A 14 -5.90 -10.78 17.79
C PRO A 14 -5.09 -9.51 17.49
N ILE A 15 -5.78 -8.37 17.53
CA ILE A 15 -5.15 -7.03 17.48
C ILE A 15 -4.81 -6.55 18.90
N GLU A 16 -5.62 -6.98 19.86
CA GLU A 16 -5.52 -6.63 21.27
C GLU A 16 -4.90 -7.75 22.11
N PRO A 17 -4.19 -7.42 23.20
CA PRO A 17 -3.81 -6.06 23.62
C PRO A 17 -2.72 -5.45 22.72
N PRO A 18 -2.56 -4.11 22.68
CA PRO A 18 -1.46 -3.50 21.96
C PRO A 18 -0.12 -3.87 22.62
N VAL A 19 0.92 -4.09 21.81
CA VAL A 19 2.27 -4.43 22.30
C VAL A 19 3.18 -3.22 22.08
N SER A 20 3.79 -2.72 23.15
CA SER A 20 4.72 -1.60 23.08
C SER A 20 5.83 -1.88 22.07
N PHE A 21 6.09 -0.90 21.20
CA PHE A 21 7.09 -1.00 20.16
C PHE A 21 7.80 0.34 20.00
N GLY A 22 9.09 0.30 19.71
CA GLY A 22 9.88 1.50 19.48
C GLY A 22 11.05 1.21 18.55
N HIS A 23 11.32 2.16 17.66
CA HIS A 23 12.40 2.06 16.67
C HIS A 23 12.92 3.45 16.33
N LEU A 24 14.24 3.64 16.36
CA LEU A 24 14.91 4.91 15.96
C LEU A 24 14.27 6.19 16.54
N GLY A 25 13.88 6.16 17.83
CA GLY A 25 13.31 7.32 18.53
C GLY A 25 11.79 7.49 18.36
N ILE A 26 11.16 6.65 17.53
CA ILE A 26 9.71 6.53 17.40
C ILE A 26 9.18 5.62 18.51
N GLN A 27 8.08 6.01 19.17
CA GLN A 27 7.48 5.24 20.27
C GLN A 27 5.98 5.06 20.07
N GLY A 28 5.49 3.87 20.42
CA GLY A 28 4.07 3.56 20.35
C GLY A 28 3.79 2.10 20.62
N ALA A 29 2.83 1.56 19.88
CA ALA A 29 2.48 0.15 19.98
C ALA A 29 2.07 -0.42 18.63
N VAL A 30 2.19 -1.74 18.50
CA VAL A 30 1.74 -2.50 17.34
C VAL A 30 0.67 -3.52 17.76
N PRO A 31 -0.18 -4.01 16.82
CA PRO A 31 -1.09 -5.12 17.09
C PRO A 31 -0.35 -6.36 17.60
N ILE A 32 -0.90 -7.10 18.58
CA ILE A 32 -0.22 -8.30 19.12
C ILE A 32 0.08 -9.35 18.06
N LYS A 33 -0.81 -9.54 17.08
CA LYS A 33 -0.53 -10.43 15.94
C LYS A 33 0.68 -10.01 15.11
N CYS A 34 1.00 -8.71 15.09
CA CYS A 34 2.14 -8.17 14.37
C CYS A 34 3.43 -8.30 15.18
N ALA A 35 3.38 -8.23 16.50
CA ALA A 35 4.57 -8.23 17.37
C ALA A 35 5.50 -9.44 17.15
N ASN A 36 4.93 -10.63 16.88
CA ASN A 36 5.69 -11.84 16.58
C ASN A 36 5.68 -12.21 15.09
N CYS A 37 5.14 -11.35 14.24
CA CYS A 37 5.06 -11.62 12.82
C CYS A 37 6.44 -11.42 12.18
N PRO A 38 6.98 -12.39 11.41
CA PRO A 38 8.27 -12.23 10.73
C PRO A 38 8.25 -11.16 9.63
N LYS A 39 7.07 -10.60 9.31
CA LYS A 39 6.90 -9.50 8.36
C LYS A 39 6.95 -8.12 9.02
N LEU A 40 6.95 -8.02 10.35
CA LEU A 40 7.10 -6.75 11.05
C LEU A 40 8.52 -6.21 10.87
N PHE A 41 8.64 -4.97 10.42
CA PHE A 41 9.91 -4.26 10.32
C PHE A 41 9.67 -2.78 10.56
N GLU A 42 10.39 -2.19 11.52
CA GLU A 42 10.35 -0.75 11.82
C GLU A 42 8.95 -0.17 12.05
N GLY A 43 7.99 -1.00 12.50
CA GLY A 43 6.60 -0.59 12.72
C GLY A 43 5.71 -0.60 11.48
N GLU A 44 6.20 -1.11 10.36
CA GLU A 44 5.43 -1.37 9.13
C GLU A 44 5.51 -2.87 8.75
N CYS A 45 4.80 -3.25 7.69
CA CYS A 45 4.74 -4.63 7.19
C CYS A 45 5.52 -4.77 5.88
N THR A 46 6.50 -5.68 5.87
CA THR A 46 7.34 -6.01 4.71
C THR A 46 6.68 -6.96 3.70
N ARG A 47 5.41 -7.27 3.91
CA ARG A 47 4.68 -8.18 3.03
C ARG A 47 4.49 -7.52 1.65
N HIS A 48 4.74 -8.29 0.60
CA HIS A 48 4.61 -7.85 -0.79
C HIS A 48 5.52 -6.67 -1.19
N THR A 49 6.61 -6.42 -0.45
CA THR A 49 7.59 -5.36 -0.79
C THR A 49 8.14 -5.48 -2.21
N GLU A 50 8.29 -6.72 -2.68
CA GLU A 50 8.71 -7.01 -4.06
C GLU A 50 7.71 -6.56 -5.12
N ILE A 51 6.44 -6.35 -4.74
CA ILE A 51 5.34 -5.98 -5.61
C ILE A 51 5.03 -4.48 -5.50
N VAL A 52 4.87 -4.00 -4.27
CA VAL A 52 4.46 -2.61 -3.99
C VAL A 52 5.64 -1.63 -3.98
N GLY A 53 6.87 -2.15 -3.83
CA GLY A 53 8.10 -1.34 -3.79
C GLY A 53 8.26 -0.49 -2.53
N ASP A 54 7.49 -0.78 -1.48
CA ASP A 54 7.43 -0.04 -0.21
C ASP A 54 6.87 -0.95 0.90
N TYR A 55 6.82 -0.46 2.15
CA TYR A 55 6.16 -1.16 3.25
C TYR A 55 4.66 -0.84 3.33
N LEU A 56 3.89 -1.83 3.77
CA LEU A 56 2.45 -1.72 4.01
C LEU A 56 2.18 -1.27 5.45
N TYR A 57 1.05 -0.63 5.70
CA TYR A 57 0.58 -0.39 7.07
C TYR A 57 0.34 -1.71 7.81
N LEU A 58 0.57 -1.72 9.14
CA LEU A 58 0.15 -2.83 9.98
C LEU A 58 -1.38 -2.90 10.05
N ASP A 59 -1.89 -4.12 10.17
CA ASP A 59 -3.32 -4.37 10.30
C ASP A 59 -3.79 -4.13 11.74
N HIS A 60 -4.26 -2.91 11.96
CA HIS A 60 -4.89 -2.46 13.20
C HIS A 60 -6.39 -2.76 13.27
N GLY A 61 -6.91 -3.56 12.33
CA GLY A 61 -8.31 -3.93 12.24
C GLY A 61 -9.21 -2.87 11.59
N PRO A 62 -10.53 -3.14 11.57
CA PRO A 62 -11.51 -2.26 10.96
C PRO A 62 -11.67 -0.95 11.75
N CYS A 63 -12.04 0.12 11.06
CA CYS A 63 -12.40 1.38 11.69
C CYS A 63 -13.87 1.32 12.14
N GLY A 64 -14.17 1.82 13.33
CA GLY A 64 -15.55 1.87 13.86
C GLY A 64 -16.40 3.00 13.29
N ILE A 65 -15.92 3.71 12.26
CA ILE A 65 -16.67 4.76 11.57
C ILE A 65 -17.43 4.12 10.41
N ASP A 66 -18.74 4.25 10.48
CA ASP A 66 -19.65 3.78 9.43
C ASP A 66 -19.53 4.66 8.18
N GLY A 67 -19.62 4.00 7.03
CA GLY A 67 -19.69 4.68 5.73
C GLY A 67 -19.02 3.90 4.61
N PRO A 68 -19.15 4.37 3.36
CA PRO A 68 -18.61 3.69 2.21
C PRO A 68 -17.07 3.76 2.16
N SER A 69 -16.43 2.68 1.71
CA SER A 69 -14.97 2.62 1.56
C SER A 69 -14.49 2.75 0.12
N ASP A 70 -15.39 3.06 -0.81
CA ASP A 70 -15.02 3.30 -2.20
C ASP A 70 -14.12 4.56 -2.32
N PRO A 71 -13.20 4.59 -3.31
CA PRO A 71 -12.22 5.65 -3.44
C PRO A 71 -12.88 6.95 -3.90
N VAL A 72 -12.59 8.03 -3.19
CA VAL A 72 -12.91 9.40 -3.64
C VAL A 72 -11.64 10.23 -3.72
N ILE A 73 -11.63 11.19 -4.64
CA ILE A 73 -10.56 12.17 -4.72
C ILE A 73 -10.68 13.09 -3.50
N TYR A 74 -9.61 13.17 -2.73
CA TYR A 74 -9.46 14.10 -1.63
C TYR A 74 -8.67 15.31 -2.11
N GLU A 75 -9.28 16.47 -2.00
CA GLU A 75 -8.68 17.77 -2.27
C GLU A 75 -9.01 18.68 -1.08
N ASN A 76 -8.02 19.43 -0.61
CA ASN A 76 -8.25 20.51 0.34
C ASN A 76 -7.45 21.74 -0.09
N ALA A 77 -7.67 22.88 0.57
CA ALA A 77 -7.02 24.15 0.21
C ALA A 77 -5.49 24.11 0.21
N PHE A 78 -4.87 23.10 0.83
CA PHE A 78 -3.42 22.96 1.00
C PHE A 78 -2.82 21.77 0.24
N ILE A 79 -3.65 20.84 -0.25
CA ILE A 79 -3.24 19.61 -0.93
C ILE A 79 -3.58 19.77 -2.41
N GLN A 80 -2.56 20.14 -3.20
CA GLN A 80 -2.65 20.31 -4.65
C GLN A 80 -2.60 18.98 -5.42
N SER A 81 -2.17 17.90 -4.77
CA SER A 81 -2.09 16.58 -5.37
C SER A 81 -3.43 15.85 -5.30
N LYS A 82 -3.86 15.25 -6.42
CA LYS A 82 -5.06 14.40 -6.47
C LYS A 82 -4.79 13.07 -5.78
N VAL A 83 -5.19 12.97 -4.51
CA VAL A 83 -5.03 11.75 -3.71
C VAL A 83 -6.37 11.04 -3.57
N THR A 84 -6.37 9.71 -3.49
CA THR A 84 -7.57 8.95 -3.16
C THR A 84 -7.58 8.46 -1.72
N VAL A 85 -8.72 8.62 -1.06
CA VAL A 85 -9.03 8.10 0.29
C VAL A 85 -10.36 7.33 0.26
N PRO A 86 -10.67 6.47 1.23
CA PRO A 86 -12.01 5.90 1.37
C PRO A 86 -13.03 7.02 1.57
N ARG A 87 -14.21 6.92 0.95
CA ARG A 87 -15.26 7.95 1.04
C ARG A 87 -15.61 8.30 2.49
N LYS A 88 -15.74 7.32 3.38
CA LYS A 88 -15.99 7.56 4.81
C LYS A 88 -14.91 8.39 5.50
N CYS A 89 -13.71 8.45 4.93
CA CYS A 89 -12.59 9.22 5.46
C CYS A 89 -12.55 10.67 4.94
N SER A 90 -13.20 11.02 3.82
CA SER A 90 -13.06 12.35 3.20
C SER A 90 -13.43 13.49 4.15
N ASP A 91 -14.48 13.29 4.93
CA ASP A 91 -15.01 14.27 5.89
C ASP A 91 -14.77 13.85 7.34
N CYS A 92 -13.94 12.82 7.55
CA CYS A 92 -13.66 12.30 8.87
C CYS A 92 -12.67 13.20 9.61
N ARG A 93 -13.06 13.67 10.81
CA ARG A 93 -12.21 14.48 11.70
C ARG A 93 -10.87 13.83 12.08
N PHE A 94 -10.76 12.52 11.94
CA PHE A 94 -9.55 11.76 12.27
C PHE A 94 -8.62 11.54 11.07
N LEU A 95 -9.03 11.94 9.86
CA LEU A 95 -8.16 11.93 8.70
C LEU A 95 -7.00 12.90 8.94
N SER A 96 -5.76 12.42 8.79
CA SER A 96 -4.57 13.25 8.93
C SER A 96 -3.55 12.90 7.86
N VAL A 97 -2.64 13.84 7.61
CA VAL A 97 -1.50 13.65 6.73
C VAL A 97 -0.22 13.85 7.53
N ALA A 98 0.69 12.89 7.46
CA ALA A 98 2.04 13.02 7.98
C ALA A 98 3.04 13.20 6.82
N PRO A 99 4.10 14.02 6.98
CA PRO A 99 5.07 14.25 5.91
C PRO A 99 5.72 12.98 5.36
N ILE A 100 5.98 11.98 6.22
CA ILE A 100 6.68 10.74 5.86
C ILE A 100 5.68 9.62 5.49
N TRP A 101 4.66 9.41 6.32
CA TRP A 101 3.74 8.27 6.16
C TRP A 101 2.54 8.55 5.23
N GLY A 102 2.33 9.83 4.86
CA GLY A 102 1.19 10.25 4.06
C GLY A 102 -0.11 10.22 4.84
N PHE A 103 -1.21 9.83 4.19
CA PHE A 103 -2.53 9.82 4.82
C PHE A 103 -2.70 8.62 5.77
N GLN A 104 -3.21 8.91 6.96
CA GLN A 104 -3.40 7.98 8.07
C GLN A 104 -4.60 8.37 8.94
N CYS A 105 -5.05 7.47 9.80
CA CYS A 105 -6.14 7.68 10.75
C CYS A 105 -5.60 7.95 12.16
N ASN A 106 -5.99 9.10 12.74
CA ASN A 106 -5.61 9.52 14.10
C ASN A 106 -6.60 9.09 15.20
N GLN A 107 -7.63 8.30 14.89
CA GLN A 107 -8.69 7.97 15.85
C GLN A 107 -8.16 7.36 17.14
N ASP A 108 -7.15 6.51 17.03
CA ASP A 108 -6.58 5.74 18.14
C ASP A 108 -5.11 6.14 18.40
N ALA A 109 -4.75 7.41 18.15
CA ALA A 109 -3.37 7.87 18.29
C ALA A 109 -2.82 7.67 19.72
N ASP A 110 -3.65 7.86 20.75
CA ASP A 110 -3.25 7.63 22.15
C ASP A 110 -2.92 6.16 22.45
N LYS A 111 -3.46 5.24 21.65
CA LYS A 111 -3.23 3.81 21.79
C LYS A 111 -2.00 3.35 21.03
N TRP A 112 -1.82 3.81 19.80
CA TRP A 112 -0.75 3.33 18.89
C TRP A 112 0.50 4.21 18.89
N GLY A 113 0.41 5.40 19.49
CA GLY A 113 1.49 6.39 19.50
C GLY A 113 1.84 6.84 18.07
N ASP A 114 3.12 6.76 17.75
CA ASP A 114 3.63 7.14 16.44
C ASP A 114 3.30 6.13 15.33
N PHE A 115 3.00 4.87 15.66
CA PHE A 115 2.67 3.81 14.70
C PHE A 115 1.19 3.82 14.32
N LYS A 116 0.77 4.94 13.75
CA LYS A 116 -0.65 5.24 13.50
C LYS A 116 -1.30 4.27 12.53
N ARG A 117 -2.61 4.16 12.67
CA ARG A 117 -3.44 3.33 11.80
C ARG A 117 -3.44 3.89 10.39
N GLY A 118 -3.37 2.98 9.43
CA GLY A 118 -3.76 3.30 8.07
C GLY A 118 -5.27 3.59 7.94
N LEU A 119 -5.67 4.19 6.82
CA LEU A 119 -7.07 4.29 6.39
C LEU A 119 -7.72 2.92 6.17
N ASP A 120 -8.96 2.79 6.63
CA ASP A 120 -9.74 1.56 6.48
C ASP A 120 -10.52 1.54 5.16
N TRP A 121 -10.06 0.70 4.23
CA TRP A 121 -10.68 0.49 2.92
C TRP A 121 -11.77 -0.59 2.93
N GLY A 122 -12.11 -1.16 4.08
CA GLY A 122 -13.12 -2.22 4.20
C GLY A 122 -12.86 -3.39 3.25
N THR A 123 -13.88 -3.76 2.48
CA THR A 123 -13.78 -4.80 1.44
C THR A 123 -13.45 -4.25 0.05
N TRP A 124 -13.35 -2.93 -0.10
CA TRP A 124 -12.95 -2.34 -1.37
C TRP A 124 -11.52 -2.76 -1.69
N ARG A 125 -11.24 -3.07 -2.96
CA ARG A 125 -9.91 -3.34 -3.49
C ARG A 125 -9.79 -2.72 -4.88
N PRO A 126 -8.59 -2.26 -5.29
CA PRO A 126 -8.42 -1.75 -6.63
C PRO A 126 -8.55 -2.89 -7.66
N ASP A 127 -9.06 -2.58 -8.85
CA ASP A 127 -9.17 -3.56 -9.96
C ASP A 127 -7.81 -4.13 -10.38
N PHE A 128 -6.75 -3.34 -10.18
CA PHE A 128 -5.36 -3.74 -10.36
C PHE A 128 -4.49 -3.03 -9.33
N ILE A 129 -3.46 -3.72 -8.82
CA ILE A 129 -2.44 -3.08 -8.01
C ILE A 129 -1.37 -2.48 -8.90
N TYR A 130 -0.77 -1.39 -8.45
CA TYR A 130 0.38 -0.84 -9.13
C TYR A 130 1.60 -1.69 -8.82
N LEU A 131 2.16 -2.30 -9.86
CA LEU A 131 3.38 -3.09 -9.77
C LEU A 131 4.58 -2.17 -9.88
N GLN A 132 5.67 -2.50 -9.18
CA GLN A 132 6.94 -1.80 -9.29
C GLN A 132 8.00 -2.74 -9.89
N LEU A 133 8.66 -2.29 -10.97
CA LEU A 133 9.88 -2.91 -11.49
C LEU A 133 11.06 -2.61 -10.55
N PRO A 134 12.06 -3.51 -10.49
CA PRO A 134 13.25 -3.27 -9.68
C PRO A 134 13.98 -2.01 -10.16
N GLN A 135 14.44 -1.19 -9.20
CA GLN A 135 15.28 -0.04 -9.49
C GLN A 135 16.53 -0.48 -10.30
N PRO A 136 16.99 0.32 -11.29
CA PRO A 136 16.57 1.69 -11.62
C PRO A 136 15.42 1.78 -12.65
N LYS A 137 14.70 0.67 -12.92
CA LYS A 137 13.69 0.64 -13.98
C LYS A 137 12.47 1.47 -13.59
N ILE A 138 12.10 2.40 -14.47
CA ILE A 138 10.89 3.21 -14.39
C ILE A 138 9.69 2.31 -14.63
N THR A 139 8.72 2.41 -13.73
CA THR A 139 7.42 1.74 -13.88
C THR A 139 6.34 2.78 -14.11
N THR A 140 5.35 2.45 -14.93
CA THR A 140 4.16 3.29 -15.15
C THR A 140 2.90 2.49 -14.90
N LYS A 141 1.78 3.21 -14.75
CA LYS A 141 0.45 2.59 -14.62
C LYS A 141 0.12 1.71 -15.83
N ILE A 142 0.54 2.13 -17.03
CA ILE A 142 0.33 1.39 -18.28
C ILE A 142 1.05 0.04 -18.25
N LEU A 143 2.28 -0.01 -17.70
CA LEU A 143 2.98 -1.28 -17.51
C LEU A 143 2.23 -2.22 -16.58
N SER A 144 1.75 -1.71 -15.44
CA SER A 144 0.95 -2.54 -14.52
C SER A 144 -0.29 -3.08 -15.22
N LEU A 145 -1.06 -2.22 -15.89
CA LEU A 145 -2.26 -2.60 -16.64
C LEU A 145 -1.97 -3.69 -17.68
N ALA A 146 -0.94 -3.52 -18.49
CA ALA A 146 -0.56 -4.50 -19.50
C ALA A 146 -0.20 -5.87 -18.88
N VAL A 147 0.40 -5.92 -17.68
CA VAL A 147 0.63 -7.19 -16.97
C VAL A 147 -0.71 -7.80 -16.51
N PHE A 148 -1.62 -7.01 -15.95
CA PHE A 148 -2.94 -7.48 -15.51
C PHE A 148 -3.77 -8.05 -16.67
N GLU A 149 -3.79 -7.34 -17.80
CA GLU A 149 -4.51 -7.72 -19.03
C GLU A 149 -3.79 -8.82 -19.83
N ASN A 150 -2.60 -9.25 -19.39
CA ASN A 150 -1.73 -10.20 -20.08
C ASN A 150 -1.35 -9.74 -21.51
N ASP A 151 -1.22 -8.42 -21.72
CA ASP A 151 -0.84 -7.79 -22.99
C ASP A 151 0.68 -7.55 -23.04
N LEU A 152 1.44 -8.60 -23.37
CA LEU A 152 2.89 -8.52 -23.54
C LEU A 152 3.32 -7.48 -24.61
N PRO A 153 2.67 -7.38 -25.80
CA PRO A 153 2.99 -6.33 -26.77
C PRO A 153 2.87 -4.90 -26.23
N ALA A 154 1.78 -4.57 -25.53
CA ALA A 154 1.61 -3.26 -24.91
C ALA A 154 2.66 -3.02 -23.83
N PHE A 155 2.96 -4.04 -23.01
CA PHE A 155 4.01 -3.97 -22.01
C PHE A 155 5.36 -3.64 -22.63
N ILE A 156 5.82 -4.39 -23.65
CA ILE A 156 7.12 -4.17 -24.29
C ILE A 156 7.21 -2.75 -24.88
N ARG A 157 6.12 -2.27 -25.51
CA ARG A 157 6.08 -0.94 -26.11
C ARG A 157 6.27 0.15 -25.07
N GLU A 158 5.49 0.11 -24.00
CA GLU A 158 5.60 1.08 -22.92
C GLU A 158 6.94 0.95 -22.19
N TYR A 159 7.40 -0.28 -21.94
CA TYR A 159 8.61 -0.58 -21.18
C TYR A 159 9.82 0.07 -21.84
N ARG A 160 9.95 -0.07 -23.15
CA ARG A 160 11.05 0.54 -23.91
C ARG A 160 10.90 2.05 -24.08
N ARG A 161 9.67 2.58 -24.06
CA ARG A 161 9.41 4.03 -24.08
C ARG A 161 9.92 4.70 -22.81
N VAL A 162 9.69 4.08 -21.65
CA VAL A 162 10.04 4.66 -20.35
C VAL A 162 11.39 4.22 -19.82
N ASN A 163 11.94 3.10 -20.32
CA ASN A 163 13.28 2.61 -20.00
C ASN A 163 14.13 2.51 -21.27
N PRO A 164 14.62 3.65 -21.80
CA PRO A 164 15.45 3.64 -23.00
C PRO A 164 16.75 2.85 -22.77
N GLY A 165 17.15 2.06 -23.77
CA GLY A 165 18.36 1.23 -23.71
C GLY A 165 18.13 -0.20 -23.22
N LEU A 166 16.98 -0.53 -22.62
CA LEU A 166 16.65 -1.90 -22.24
C LEU A 166 16.14 -2.73 -23.42
N THR A 167 16.45 -4.03 -23.38
CA THR A 167 16.17 -4.97 -24.46
C THR A 167 14.75 -5.54 -24.40
N ILE A 168 14.29 -6.09 -25.53
CA ILE A 168 13.02 -6.84 -25.58
C ILE A 168 13.09 -8.11 -24.69
N GLN A 169 14.26 -8.73 -24.57
CA GLN A 169 14.44 -9.92 -23.72
C GLN A 169 14.25 -9.56 -22.24
N GLU A 170 14.81 -8.45 -21.78
CA GLU A 170 14.59 -7.93 -20.42
C GLU A 170 13.11 -7.60 -20.18
N ALA A 171 12.45 -6.94 -21.13
CA ALA A 171 11.03 -6.66 -21.02
C ALA A 171 10.18 -7.93 -20.87
N LYS A 172 10.49 -8.99 -21.64
CA LYS A 172 9.80 -10.29 -21.54
C LYS A 172 10.07 -10.99 -20.20
N ALA A 173 11.30 -10.93 -19.71
CA ALA A 173 11.67 -11.51 -18.43
C ALA A 173 10.93 -10.80 -17.29
N ASP A 174 10.95 -9.48 -17.26
CA ASP A 174 10.25 -8.67 -16.26
C ASP A 174 8.73 -8.90 -16.32
N PHE A 175 8.13 -8.94 -17.52
CA PHE A 175 6.71 -9.25 -17.69
C PHE A 175 6.36 -10.61 -17.06
N THR A 176 7.18 -11.63 -17.30
CA THR A 176 6.97 -12.98 -16.75
C THR A 176 7.07 -12.98 -15.24
N VAL A 177 8.06 -12.27 -14.67
CA VAL A 177 8.22 -12.13 -13.22
C VAL A 177 7.01 -11.42 -12.61
N LEU A 178 6.57 -10.32 -13.22
CA LEU A 178 5.41 -9.56 -12.74
C LEU A 178 4.11 -10.36 -12.86
N ARG A 179 3.90 -11.13 -13.94
CA ARG A 179 2.76 -12.05 -14.09
C ARG A 179 2.69 -13.07 -12.97
N LYS A 180 3.80 -13.77 -12.72
CA LYS A 180 3.87 -14.76 -11.63
C LYS A 180 3.55 -14.16 -10.26
N ARG A 181 3.87 -12.89 -10.04
CA ARG A 181 3.55 -12.18 -8.80
C ARG A 181 2.06 -11.88 -8.68
N ILE A 182 1.38 -11.50 -9.76
CA ILE A 182 -0.08 -11.34 -9.74
C ILE A 182 -0.75 -12.67 -9.42
N ASP A 183 -0.36 -13.74 -10.13
CA ASP A 183 -0.98 -15.07 -10.00
C ASP A 183 -0.81 -15.71 -8.59
N ASN A 184 0.12 -15.19 -7.78
CA ASN A 184 0.33 -15.63 -6.39
C ASN A 184 -0.38 -14.75 -5.35
N VAL A 185 -0.93 -13.61 -5.76
CA VAL A 185 -1.59 -12.62 -4.88
C VAL A 185 -3.11 -12.60 -5.08
N PHE A 186 -3.57 -12.96 -6.28
CA PHE A 186 -4.97 -13.08 -6.67
C PHE A 186 -5.29 -14.52 -7.08
#